data_AF-A0A443SW96-F1
#
_entry.id   AF-A0A443SW96-F1
#
_cell.length_a   1.000
_cell.length_b   1.000
_cell.length_c   1.000
_cell.angle_alpha   90.00
_cell.angle_beta   90.00
_cell.angle_gamma   90.00
#
_symmetry.space_group_name_H-M   'P 1'
#
loop_
_entity.id
_entity.type
_entity.pdbx_description
1 polymer ?
#
loop_
_entity_poly.entity_id
_entity_poly.type
_entity_poly.pdbx_seq_one_letter_code
_entity_poly.pdbx_strand_id
1 'polypeptide(L)'
;MVGTDKRLYKRMNAEPGTSPNDLQALSPPQSTLSFSHSPVKHFGRSNSDGEGHGHLCDTISRKTLFYLIATLNASFHPDYDFSDAKSDEFSKEPSVAWVMNAVDSNYLSTAAHQAYSAARAQLWSAIDSEIIFSECDIYRQVA
;
A
#
# COMPACT_ATOMS: atom_id res chain seq x y z
N MET A 1 -11.60 -7.16 19.31
CA MET A 1 -10.83 -8.39 19.61
C MET A 1 -9.39 -8.00 19.98
N VAL A 2 -9.09 -7.68 21.24
CA VAL A 2 -7.71 -7.25 21.62
C VAL A 2 -6.73 -8.44 21.76
N GLY A 3 -7.26 -9.66 21.90
CA GLY A 3 -6.46 -10.87 22.13
C GLY A 3 -5.81 -11.46 20.87
N THR A 4 -6.49 -11.37 19.72
CA THR A 4 -5.98 -11.87 18.43
C THR A 4 -4.83 -11.02 17.93
N ASP A 5 -4.97 -9.70 18.00
CA ASP A 5 -3.97 -8.74 17.50
C ASP A 5 -2.67 -8.84 18.30
N LYS A 6 -2.76 -9.02 19.62
CA LYS A 6 -1.59 -9.26 20.48
C LYS A 6 -0.86 -10.56 20.13
N ARG A 7 -1.57 -11.60 19.73
CA ARG A 7 -0.95 -12.87 19.29
C ARG A 7 -0.28 -12.71 17.93
N LEU A 8 -0.93 -12.01 17.01
CA LEU A 8 -0.37 -11.71 15.68
C LEU A 8 0.89 -10.85 15.79
N TYR A 9 0.85 -9.77 16.56
CA TYR A 9 2.01 -8.89 16.77
C TYR A 9 3.21 -9.65 17.32
N LYS A 10 2.99 -10.56 18.29
CA LYS A 10 4.05 -11.41 18.85
C LYS A 10 4.63 -12.35 17.79
N ARG A 11 3.80 -12.96 16.95
CA ARG A 11 4.26 -13.88 15.90
C ARG A 11 5.12 -13.15 14.87
N MET A 12 4.67 -12.00 14.38
CA MET A 12 5.42 -11.20 13.39
C MET A 12 6.79 -10.71 13.91
N ASN A 13 6.93 -10.60 15.24
CA ASN A 13 8.16 -10.16 15.91
C ASN A 13 8.87 -11.30 16.66
N ALA A 14 8.52 -12.56 16.42
CA ALA A 14 9.06 -13.71 17.18
C ALA A 14 10.48 -14.10 16.76
N GLU A 15 10.92 -13.70 15.56
CA GLU A 15 12.23 -14.06 15.02
C GLU A 15 13.38 -13.44 15.85
N PRO A 16 14.29 -14.27 16.40
CA PRO A 16 15.41 -13.78 17.20
C PRO A 16 16.27 -12.77 16.43
N GLY A 17 16.53 -11.61 17.03
CA GLY A 17 17.37 -10.56 16.41
C GLY A 17 16.62 -9.57 15.52
N THR A 18 15.29 -9.65 15.46
CA THR A 18 14.48 -8.70 14.69
C THR A 18 13.86 -7.62 15.60
N SER A 19 13.93 -6.33 15.23
CA SER A 19 13.28 -5.16 15.87
C SER A 19 12.02 -4.68 15.13
N PRO A 20 10.96 -4.17 15.79
CA PRO A 20 9.73 -3.70 15.12
C PRO A 20 9.97 -2.62 14.05
N ASN A 21 11.11 -1.94 14.13
CA ASN A 21 11.54 -0.93 13.17
C ASN A 21 12.35 -1.49 12.01
N ASP A 22 12.62 -2.80 11.98
CA ASP A 22 13.30 -3.45 10.86
C ASP A 22 12.50 -3.25 9.58
N LEU A 23 13.23 -2.99 8.51
CA LEU A 23 12.68 -2.67 7.21
C LEU A 23 12.59 -3.93 6.35
N GLN A 24 11.44 -4.13 5.72
CA GLN A 24 11.20 -5.17 4.72
C GLN A 24 10.91 -4.52 3.38
N ALA A 25 11.34 -5.15 2.30
CA ALA A 25 11.06 -4.68 0.95
C ALA A 25 9.58 -4.86 0.61
N LEU A 26 9.01 -3.84 -0.03
CA LEU A 26 7.68 -3.86 -0.62
C LEU A 26 7.73 -4.34 -2.07
N SER A 27 6.55 -4.68 -2.60
CA SER A 27 6.37 -4.86 -4.04
C SER A 27 6.52 -3.53 -4.79
N PRO A 28 7.03 -3.56 -6.04
CA PRO A 28 7.07 -2.38 -6.89
C PRO A 28 5.67 -1.77 -7.07
N PRO A 29 5.54 -0.44 -7.13
CA PRO A 29 4.24 0.20 -7.34
C PRO A 29 3.67 -0.20 -8.71
N GLN A 30 2.60 -0.99 -8.72
CA GLN A 30 1.99 -1.47 -9.96
C GLN A 30 1.32 -0.34 -10.77
N SER A 31 0.96 0.77 -10.12
CA SER A 31 0.29 1.89 -10.80
C SER A 31 1.21 2.63 -11.77
N THR A 32 2.53 2.61 -11.59
CA THR A 32 3.48 3.25 -12.52
C THR A 32 3.68 2.44 -13.80
N LEU A 33 3.27 1.16 -13.81
CA LEU A 33 3.46 0.26 -14.95
C LEU A 33 2.37 0.40 -16.02
N SER A 34 1.20 1.00 -15.71
CA SER A 34 0.09 1.12 -16.67
C SER A 34 0.27 2.21 -17.74
N PHE A 35 1.23 3.13 -17.59
CA PHE A 35 1.52 4.14 -18.63
C PHE A 35 2.76 3.81 -19.48
N SER A 36 3.48 2.73 -19.18
CA SER A 36 4.61 2.31 -20.00
C SER A 36 4.14 1.32 -21.06
N HIS A 37 3.70 1.84 -22.20
CA HIS A 37 3.63 1.04 -23.43
C HIS A 37 5.06 0.68 -23.88
N SER A 38 5.62 -0.41 -23.36
CA SER A 38 6.65 -1.20 -24.06
C SER A 38 6.86 -2.58 -23.41
N PRO A 39 6.77 -3.68 -24.18
CA PRO A 39 7.07 -5.01 -23.68
C PRO A 39 8.55 -5.28 -23.88
N VAL A 40 9.38 -5.02 -22.87
CA VAL A 40 10.78 -5.45 -22.93
C VAL A 40 11.16 -6.21 -21.68
N LYS A 41 11.20 -7.53 -21.84
CA LYS A 41 11.88 -8.46 -20.95
C LYS A 41 13.38 -8.19 -21.03
N HIS A 42 13.95 -7.48 -20.06
CA HIS A 42 15.39 -7.52 -19.83
C HIS A 42 15.69 -8.18 -18.48
N PHE A 43 15.92 -9.49 -18.53
CA PHE A 43 16.86 -10.11 -17.62
C PHE A 43 18.25 -9.56 -17.95
N GLY A 44 18.94 -8.98 -16.96
CA GLY A 44 20.40 -8.97 -16.98
C GLY A 44 21.10 -7.70 -16.48
N ARG A 45 21.93 -7.95 -15.47
CA ARG A 45 23.31 -7.44 -15.29
C ARG A 45 23.50 -5.99 -14.88
N SER A 46 24.07 -5.84 -13.69
CA SER A 46 24.80 -4.67 -13.22
C SER A 46 25.73 -4.11 -14.29
N ASN A 47 25.64 -2.80 -14.51
CA ASN A 47 26.80 -1.95 -14.71
C ASN A 47 26.48 -0.55 -14.17
N SER A 48 27.43 -0.02 -13.41
CA SER A 48 27.47 1.33 -12.86
C SER A 48 27.56 2.39 -13.96
N ASP A 49 27.28 3.63 -13.55
CA ASP A 49 27.51 4.90 -14.26
C ASP A 49 26.38 5.38 -15.17
N GLY A 50 25.52 6.20 -14.58
CA GLY A 50 24.48 6.95 -15.25
C GLY A 50 23.38 7.29 -14.26
N GLU A 51 23.31 8.55 -13.87
CA GLU A 51 22.25 9.21 -13.09
C GLU A 51 20.85 8.71 -13.48
N GLY A 52 20.45 7.61 -12.86
CA GLY A 52 19.21 6.92 -13.06
C GLY A 52 18.86 6.38 -11.69
N HIS A 53 17.79 6.92 -11.12
CA HIS A 53 17.21 6.46 -9.87
C HIS A 53 16.91 4.96 -10.05
N GLY A 54 17.86 4.09 -9.69
CA GLY A 54 17.59 2.67 -9.55
C GLY A 54 16.34 2.60 -8.69
N HIS A 55 15.33 1.86 -9.13
CA HIS A 55 14.07 1.73 -8.40
C HIS A 55 14.42 1.05 -7.08
N LEU A 56 14.80 1.83 -6.07
CA LEU A 56 14.98 1.36 -4.72
C LEU A 56 13.60 0.82 -4.35
N CYS A 57 13.50 -0.50 -4.15
CA CYS A 57 12.26 -1.07 -3.65
C CYS A 57 11.92 -0.32 -2.37
N ASP A 58 10.73 0.29 -2.32
CA ASP A 58 10.26 0.94 -1.12
C ASP A 58 10.30 -0.06 0.04
N THR A 59 10.53 0.46 1.24
CA THR A 59 10.58 -0.38 2.43
C THR A 59 9.49 -0.01 3.40
N ILE A 60 9.11 -0.98 4.22
CA ILE A 60 8.11 -0.83 5.27
C ILE A 60 8.67 -1.37 6.58
N SER A 61 8.41 -0.69 7.69
CA SER A 61 8.72 -1.24 9.00
C SER A 61 7.78 -2.40 9.32
N ARG A 62 8.26 -3.41 10.05
CA ARG A 62 7.41 -4.51 10.53
C ARG A 62 6.24 -4.02 11.38
N LYS A 63 6.44 -2.94 12.13
CA LYS A 63 5.37 -2.27 12.89
C LYS A 63 4.27 -1.72 11.96
N THR A 64 4.65 -1.02 10.90
CA THR A 64 3.68 -0.49 9.92
C THR A 64 2.98 -1.63 9.19
N LEU A 65 3.72 -2.66 8.77
CA LEU A 65 3.14 -3.86 8.13
C LEU A 65 2.09 -4.53 9.04
N PHE A 66 2.38 -4.67 10.33
CA PHE A 66 1.42 -5.18 11.29
C PHE A 66 0.13 -4.34 11.33
N TYR A 67 0.23 -3.01 11.33
CA TYR A 67 -0.96 -2.15 11.30
C TYR A 67 -1.78 -2.32 10.02
N LEU A 68 -1.12 -2.51 8.87
CA LEU A 68 -1.83 -2.79 7.61
C LEU A 68 -2.61 -4.11 7.69
N ILE A 69 -1.95 -5.19 8.13
CA ILE A 69 -2.58 -6.51 8.28
C ILE A 69 -3.72 -6.47 9.32
N ALA A 70 -3.50 -5.82 10.47
CA ALA A 70 -4.52 -5.68 11.49
C ALA A 70 -5.73 -4.88 10.98
N THR A 71 -5.51 -3.83 10.18
CA THR A 71 -6.58 -3.05 9.55
C THR A 71 -7.40 -3.89 8.57
N LEU A 72 -6.74 -4.69 7.72
CA LEU A 72 -7.43 -5.61 6.80
C LEU A 72 -8.25 -6.66 7.57
N ASN A 73 -7.66 -7.30 8.57
CA ASN A 73 -8.38 -8.25 9.41
C ASN A 73 -9.57 -7.61 10.13
N ALA A 74 -9.43 -6.39 10.66
CA ALA A 74 -10.55 -5.68 11.28
C ALA A 74 -11.67 -5.33 10.30
N SER A 75 -11.34 -5.13 9.02
CA SER A 75 -12.30 -4.69 7.99
C SER A 75 -13.07 -5.85 7.35
N PHE A 76 -12.46 -7.03 7.24
CA PHE A 76 -13.00 -8.15 6.48
C PHE A 76 -13.22 -9.45 7.29
N HIS A 77 -12.89 -9.46 8.59
CA HIS A 77 -13.18 -10.61 9.44
C HIS A 77 -14.69 -10.77 9.66
N PRO A 78 -15.24 -12.00 9.64
CA PRO A 78 -14.54 -13.30 9.63
C PRO A 78 -14.30 -13.89 8.24
N ASP A 79 -14.73 -13.22 7.17
CA ASP A 79 -14.75 -13.80 5.82
C ASP A 79 -13.34 -13.98 5.22
N TYR A 80 -12.39 -13.14 5.64
CA TYR A 80 -11.00 -13.18 5.20
C TYR A 80 -10.01 -13.09 6.37
N ASP A 81 -8.89 -13.81 6.25
CA ASP A 81 -7.76 -13.78 7.20
C ASP A 81 -6.47 -13.40 6.45
N PHE A 82 -5.88 -12.28 6.86
CA PHE A 82 -4.64 -11.73 6.31
C PHE A 82 -3.44 -11.95 7.23
N SER A 83 -3.57 -12.77 8.28
CA SER A 83 -2.52 -13.00 9.30
C SER A 83 -1.17 -13.47 8.74
N ASP A 84 -1.17 -14.07 7.55
CA ASP A 84 0.04 -14.59 6.88
C ASP A 84 0.49 -13.71 5.69
N ALA A 85 -0.15 -12.56 5.46
CA ALA A 85 0.22 -11.63 4.39
C ALA A 85 1.64 -11.07 4.59
N LYS A 86 2.38 -10.96 3.51
CA LYS A 86 3.81 -10.56 3.52
C LYS A 86 4.04 -9.16 2.97
N SER A 87 5.21 -8.59 3.23
CA SER A 87 5.54 -7.23 2.77
C SER A 87 5.54 -7.10 1.25
N ASP A 88 5.87 -8.15 0.51
CA ASP A 88 5.82 -8.21 -0.96
C ASP A 88 4.39 -8.26 -1.52
N GLU A 89 3.37 -8.40 -0.68
CA GLU A 89 1.96 -8.23 -1.09
C GLU A 89 1.47 -6.78 -0.93
N PHE A 90 2.34 -5.87 -0.52
CA PHE A 90 2.03 -4.45 -0.38
C PHE A 90 2.97 -3.60 -1.23
N SER A 91 2.47 -2.46 -1.71
CA SER A 91 3.27 -1.44 -2.38
C SER A 91 3.00 -0.07 -1.78
N LYS A 92 4.01 0.80 -1.71
CA LYS A 92 3.84 2.19 -1.31
C LYS A 92 3.35 3.01 -2.52
N GLU A 93 2.37 3.87 -2.30
CA GLU A 93 1.83 4.73 -3.35
C GLU A 93 2.66 6.02 -3.47
N PRO A 94 2.89 6.54 -4.69
CA PRO A 94 3.79 7.68 -4.90
C PRO A 94 3.31 9.00 -4.27
N SER A 95 1.99 9.24 -4.24
CA SER A 95 1.42 10.46 -3.66
C SER A 95 -0.09 10.34 -3.43
N VAL A 96 -0.62 11.19 -2.55
CA VAL A 96 -2.07 11.36 -2.33
C VAL A 96 -2.78 11.71 -3.64
N ALA A 97 -2.24 12.67 -4.40
CA ALA A 97 -2.83 13.10 -5.67
C ALA A 97 -2.94 11.96 -6.68
N TRP A 98 -1.94 11.07 -6.72
CA TRP A 98 -1.97 9.87 -7.55
C TRP A 98 -3.12 8.95 -7.18
N VAL A 99 -3.27 8.67 -5.88
CA VAL A 99 -4.33 7.81 -5.35
C VAL A 99 -5.71 8.41 -5.58
N MET A 100 -5.88 9.71 -5.34
CA MET A 100 -7.14 10.41 -5.60
C MET A 100 -7.53 10.31 -7.08
N ASN A 101 -6.61 10.57 -8.00
CA ASN A 101 -6.86 10.44 -9.44
C ASN A 101 -7.20 9.01 -9.87
N ALA A 102 -6.54 8.01 -9.28
CA ALA A 102 -6.83 6.60 -9.55
C ALA A 102 -8.23 6.20 -9.03
N VAL A 103 -8.61 6.67 -7.85
CA VAL A 103 -9.94 6.46 -7.29
C VAL A 103 -11.01 7.19 -8.12
N ASP A 104 -10.78 8.47 -8.41
CA ASP A 104 -11.68 9.31 -9.20
C ASP A 104 -11.93 8.67 -10.59
N SER A 105 -10.88 8.26 -11.30
CA SER A 105 -10.99 7.68 -12.64
C SER A 105 -11.77 6.35 -12.64
N ASN A 106 -11.59 5.52 -11.60
CA ASN A 106 -12.37 4.29 -11.45
C ASN A 106 -13.85 4.59 -11.24
N TYR A 107 -14.23 5.47 -10.31
CA TYR A 107 -15.64 5.75 -10.06
C TYR A 107 -16.31 6.52 -11.20
N LEU A 108 -15.59 7.44 -11.84
CA LEU A 108 -16.13 8.22 -12.96
C LEU A 108 -16.35 7.37 -14.23
N SER A 109 -15.69 6.22 -14.35
CA SER A 109 -15.89 5.27 -15.47
C SER A 109 -17.03 4.26 -15.22
N THR A 110 -17.68 4.30 -14.05
CA THR A 110 -18.78 3.40 -13.69
C THR A 110 -20.14 4.05 -13.84
N ALA A 111 -21.20 3.24 -13.81
CA ALA A 111 -22.59 3.73 -13.79
C ALA A 111 -22.90 4.65 -12.58
N ALA A 112 -22.06 4.64 -11.55
CA ALA A 112 -22.19 5.49 -10.36
C ALA A 112 -21.61 6.90 -10.52
N HIS A 113 -21.12 7.28 -11.71
CA HIS A 113 -20.47 8.57 -11.99
C HIS A 113 -21.22 9.79 -11.42
N GLN A 114 -22.53 9.88 -11.62
CA GLN A 114 -23.31 11.05 -11.20
C GLN A 114 -23.37 11.19 -9.67
N ALA A 115 -23.60 10.09 -8.96
CA ALA A 115 -23.63 10.08 -7.50
C ALA A 115 -22.24 10.37 -6.91
N TYR A 116 -21.19 9.78 -7.51
CA TYR A 116 -19.81 10.02 -7.10
C TYR A 116 -19.41 11.49 -7.29
N SER A 117 -19.70 12.06 -8.45
CA SER A 117 -19.36 13.46 -8.77
C SER A 117 -19.95 14.45 -7.76
N ALA A 118 -21.19 14.20 -7.31
CA ALA A 118 -21.84 15.00 -6.27
C ALA A 118 -21.19 14.86 -4.89
N ALA A 119 -20.70 13.67 -4.53
CA ALA A 119 -20.13 13.38 -3.23
C ALA A 119 -18.60 13.58 -3.15
N ARG A 120 -17.90 13.65 -4.28
CA ARG A 120 -16.42 13.63 -4.39
C ARG A 120 -15.74 14.63 -3.46
N ALA A 121 -16.17 15.90 -3.50
CA ALA A 121 -15.57 16.95 -2.68
C ALA A 121 -15.77 16.69 -1.17
N GLN A 122 -16.96 16.24 -0.77
CA GLN A 122 -17.28 15.93 0.62
C GLN A 122 -16.51 14.70 1.11
N LEU A 123 -16.38 13.67 0.28
CA LEU A 123 -15.61 12.46 0.58
C LEU A 123 -14.15 12.80 0.88
N TRP A 124 -13.48 13.51 -0.03
CA TRP A 124 -12.08 13.84 0.14
C TRP A 124 -11.83 14.81 1.30
N SER A 125 -12.74 15.77 1.51
CA SER A 125 -12.66 16.68 2.66
C SER A 125 -12.83 15.95 3.99
N ALA A 126 -13.74 14.98 4.07
CA ALA A 126 -13.99 14.22 5.30
C ALA A 126 -12.80 13.30 5.64
N ILE A 127 -12.16 12.70 4.64
CA ILE A 127 -10.96 11.89 4.87
C ILE A 127 -9.80 12.80 5.34
N ASP A 128 -9.55 13.92 4.66
CA ASP A 128 -8.46 14.83 5.01
C ASP A 128 -8.63 15.40 6.43
N SER A 129 -9.86 15.68 6.88
CA SER A 129 -10.11 16.17 8.24
C SER A 129 -9.82 15.15 9.34
N GLU A 130 -9.91 13.85 9.04
CA GLU A 130 -9.73 12.79 10.05
C GLU A 130 -8.27 12.30 10.13
N ILE A 131 -7.57 12.22 8.98
CA ILE A 131 -6.24 11.60 8.92
C ILE A 131 -5.12 12.53 8.43
N ILE A 132 -5.45 13.70 7.87
CA ILE A 132 -4.51 14.71 7.36
C ILE A 132 -3.58 14.11 6.29
N PHE A 133 -3.93 14.26 5.02
CA PHE A 133 -3.22 13.60 3.92
C PHE A 133 -1.72 13.93 3.84
N SER A 134 -1.32 15.13 4.24
CA SER A 134 0.09 15.56 4.21
C SER A 134 0.99 14.82 5.19
N GLU A 135 0.42 14.19 6.22
CA GLU A 135 1.15 13.43 7.23
C GLU A 135 1.03 11.91 7.05
N CYS A 136 0.41 11.47 5.94
CA CYS A 136 0.12 10.08 5.68
C CYS A 136 1.12 9.44 4.70
N ASP A 137 1.52 8.21 5.03
CA ASP A 137 2.04 7.26 4.06
C ASP A 137 0.90 6.40 3.52
N ILE A 138 0.81 6.25 2.20
CA ILE A 138 -0.26 5.48 1.56
C ILE A 138 0.29 4.15 1.02
N TYR A 139 -0.44 3.08 1.28
CA TYR A 139 -0.09 1.73 0.86
C TYR A 139 -1.26 1.09 0.12
N ARG A 140 -0.94 0.20 -0.81
CA ARG A 140 -1.89 -0.66 -1.53
C ARG A 140 -1.55 -2.12 -1.27
N GLN A 141 -2.57 -2.95 -1.03
CA GLN A 141 -2.45 -4.41 -1.10
C GLN A 141 -2.58 -4.86 -2.57
N VAL A 142 -1.58 -5.59 -3.08
CA VAL A 142 -1.44 -6.00 -4.50
C VAL A 142 -1.52 -7.51 -4.71
N ALA A 143 -1.93 -8.27 -3.68
CA ALA A 143 -2.15 -9.72 -3.74
C ALA A 143 -3.36 -10.13 -4.60
#